data_AF-A0A352PQV4-F1
#
_entry.id   AF-A0A352PQV4-F1
#
_cell.length_a   1.000
_cell.length_b   1.000
_cell.length_c   1.000
_cell.angle_alpha   90.00
_cell.angle_beta   90.00
_cell.angle_gamma   90.00
#
_symmetry.space_group_name_H-M   'P 1'
#
loop_
_entity.id
_entity.type
_entity.pdbx_description
1 polymer ?
#
loop_
_entity_poly.entity_id
_entity_poly.type
_entity_poly.pdbx_seq_one_letter_code
_entity_poly.pdbx_strand_id
1 'polypeptide(L)'
;MTSPSFRDIKQLSAYLDGQVSRSEKARLEGRIRTDPELAAALEELRQTQWLLRRTPYRRAPRNFTLTPRMVGLKAPTPRLVPALSWASVVAMLLFVCTLGTNMLGNFSFGASARIMA
;
A
#
# COMPACT_ATOMS: atom_id res chain seq x y z
N MET A 1 4.71 16.32 -30.23
CA MET A 1 3.51 15.49 -30.01
C MET A 1 3.77 14.74 -28.73
N THR A 2 3.35 15.30 -27.60
CA THR A 2 3.72 14.80 -26.27
C THR A 2 2.53 14.05 -25.72
N SER A 3 2.37 12.80 -26.16
CA SER A 3 1.23 11.97 -25.76
C SER A 3 0.97 12.05 -24.26
N PRO A 4 -0.29 12.23 -23.83
CA PRO A 4 -0.63 12.37 -22.43
C PRO A 4 -0.13 11.16 -21.62
N SER A 5 0.49 11.43 -20.48
CA SER A 5 1.01 10.37 -19.62
C SER A 5 -0.12 9.50 -19.08
N PHE A 6 0.18 8.24 -18.72
CA PHE A 6 -0.77 7.34 -18.07
C PHE A 6 -1.42 7.97 -16.81
N ARG A 7 -0.65 8.79 -16.06
CA ARG A 7 -1.18 9.52 -14.90
C ARG A 7 -2.24 10.54 -15.30
N ASP A 8 -2.03 11.26 -16.40
CA ASP A 8 -2.98 12.25 -16.90
C ASP A 8 -4.26 11.56 -17.38
N ILE A 9 -4.15 10.46 -18.12
CA ILE A 9 -5.31 9.64 -18.53
C ILE A 9 -6.11 9.14 -17.32
N LYS A 10 -5.43 8.65 -16.28
CA LYS A 10 -6.09 8.24 -15.03
C LYS A 10 -6.84 9.40 -14.36
N GLN A 11 -6.25 10.60 -14.34
CA GLN A 11 -6.90 11.79 -13.77
C GLN A 11 -8.11 12.24 -14.60
N LEU A 12 -8.03 12.18 -15.93
CA LEU A 12 -9.16 12.49 -16.83
C LEU A 12 -10.29 11.47 -16.65
N SER A 13 -9.99 10.18 -16.54
CA SER A 13 -10.99 9.15 -16.23
C SER A 13 -11.67 9.41 -14.88
N ALA A 14 -10.89 9.64 -13.83
CA ALA A 14 -11.43 9.94 -12.50
C ALA A 14 -12.27 11.23 -12.50
N TYR A 15 -11.91 12.22 -13.32
CA TYR A 15 -12.69 13.43 -13.53
C TYR A 15 -14.04 13.16 -14.20
N LEU A 16 -14.07 12.33 -15.25
CA LEU A 16 -15.31 11.92 -15.92
C LEU A 16 -16.22 11.09 -15.01
N ASP A 17 -15.64 10.28 -14.12
CA ASP A 17 -16.36 9.45 -13.15
C ASP A 17 -16.77 10.22 -11.88
N GLY A 18 -16.40 11.50 -11.75
CA GLY A 18 -16.73 12.33 -10.59
C GLY A 18 -15.95 11.99 -9.31
N GLN A 19 -14.83 11.27 -9.42
CA GLN A 19 -14.01 10.79 -8.30
C GLN A 19 -12.84 11.74 -7.93
N VAL A 20 -12.87 12.98 -8.43
CA VAL A 20 -11.87 14.02 -8.12
C VAL A 20 -12.42 15.04 -7.14
N SER A 21 -11.57 15.51 -6.23
CA SER A 21 -11.95 16.56 -5.28
C SER A 21 -12.18 17.90 -6.00
N ARG A 22 -12.89 18.83 -5.35
CA ARG A 22 -13.22 20.15 -5.95
C ARG A 22 -11.98 20.98 -6.31
N SER A 23 -10.92 20.88 -5.51
CA SER A 23 -9.64 21.57 -5.76
C SER A 23 -8.90 20.97 -6.95
N GLU A 24 -8.84 19.63 -7.04
CA GLU A 24 -8.23 18.92 -8.17
C GLU A 24 -8.98 19.18 -9.47
N LYS A 25 -10.31 19.24 -9.40
CA LYS A 25 -11.17 19.56 -10.54
C LYS A 25 -10.81 20.91 -11.15
N ALA A 26 -10.73 21.96 -10.34
CA ALA A 26 -10.38 23.31 -10.80
C ALA A 26 -8.98 23.37 -11.43
N ARG A 27 -8.00 22.68 -10.83
CA ARG A 27 -6.64 22.59 -11.36
C ARG A 27 -6.60 21.88 -12.71
N LEU A 28 -7.34 20.77 -12.83
CA LEU A 28 -7.39 19.98 -14.06
C LEU A 28 -8.11 20.74 -15.18
N GLU A 29 -9.21 21.43 -14.89
CA GLU A 29 -9.90 22.31 -15.84
C GLU A 29 -9.00 23.44 -16.35
N GLY A 30 -8.18 24.02 -15.46
CA GLY A 30 -7.14 24.97 -15.85
C GLY A 30 -6.14 24.38 -16.84
N ARG A 31 -5.64 23.16 -16.56
CA ARG A 31 -4.71 22.45 -17.45
C ARG A 31 -5.32 22.08 -18.80
N ILE A 32 -6.57 21.62 -18.82
CA ILE A 32 -7.30 21.26 -20.04
C ILE A 32 -7.43 22.49 -20.97
N ARG A 33 -7.59 23.69 -20.43
CA ARG A 33 -7.66 24.92 -21.25
C ARG A 33 -6.31 25.30 -21.86
N THR A 34 -5.21 25.00 -21.18
CA THR A 34 -3.86 25.36 -21.64
C THR A 34 -3.25 24.32 -22.56
N ASP A 35 -3.65 23.04 -22.42
CA ASP A 35 -3.05 21.91 -23.13
C ASP A 35 -4.05 21.30 -24.13
N PRO A 36 -3.87 21.56 -25.44
CA PRO A 36 -4.78 21.05 -26.47
C PRO A 36 -4.70 19.53 -26.63
N GLU A 37 -3.57 18.88 -26.33
CA GLU A 37 -3.45 17.42 -26.41
C GLU A 37 -4.25 16.76 -25.28
N LEU A 38 -4.22 17.36 -24.08
CA LEU A 38 -5.00 16.89 -22.92
C LEU A 38 -6.52 17.07 -23.14
N ALA A 39 -6.92 18.15 -23.83
CA ALA A 39 -8.30 18.36 -24.25
C ALA A 39 -8.77 17.34 -25.29
N ALA A 40 -7.91 17.02 -26.27
CA ALA A 40 -8.22 15.99 -27.28
C ALA A 40 -8.40 14.60 -26.63
N ALA A 41 -7.52 14.23 -25.71
CA ALA A 41 -7.62 12.97 -24.97
C ALA A 41 -8.89 12.87 -24.11
N LEU A 42 -9.31 13.99 -23.50
CA LEU A 42 -10.57 14.04 -22.76
C LEU A 42 -11.78 13.76 -23.67
N GLU A 43 -11.76 14.30 -24.88
CA GLU A 43 -12.84 14.10 -25.85
C GLU A 43 -12.88 12.67 -26.38
N GLU A 44 -11.72 12.07 -26.65
CA GLU A 44 -11.61 10.65 -27.03
C GLU A 44 -12.20 9.71 -25.95
N LEU A 45 -11.90 9.99 -24.68
CA LEU A 45 -12.46 9.24 -23.55
C LEU A 45 -13.99 9.39 -23.46
N ARG A 46 -14.53 10.59 -23.70
CA ARG A 46 -15.99 10.82 -23.73
C ARG A 46 -16.66 10.05 -24.85
N GLN A 47 -16.07 10.06 -26.05
CA GLN A 47 -16.59 9.31 -27.19
C GLN A 47 -16.61 7.81 -26.88
N THR A 48 -15.54 7.29 -26.25
CA THR A 48 -15.48 5.89 -25.84
C THR A 48 -16.55 5.55 -24.80
N GLN A 49 -16.71 6.37 -23.75
CA GLN A 49 -17.80 6.17 -22.79
C GLN A 49 -19.18 6.18 -23.45
N TRP A 50 -19.40 7.08 -24.40
CA TRP A 50 -20.67 7.18 -25.11
C TRP A 50 -20.95 5.95 -25.98
N LEU A 51 -19.94 5.40 -26.67
CA LEU A 51 -20.04 4.16 -27.41
C LEU A 51 -20.36 2.98 -26.49
N LEU A 52 -19.67 2.89 -25.34
CA LEU A 52 -19.93 1.83 -24.35
C LEU A 52 -21.34 1.93 -23.76
N ARG A 53 -21.83 3.13 -23.47
CA ARG A 53 -23.20 3.36 -22.94
C ARG A 53 -24.29 2.96 -23.95
N ARG A 54 -23.99 2.92 -25.24
CA ARG A 54 -24.92 2.47 -26.30
C ARG A 54 -24.95 0.97 -26.49
N THR A 55 -24.00 0.25 -25.89
CA THR A 55 -23.95 -1.21 -25.99
C THR A 55 -25.08 -1.81 -25.14
N PRO A 56 -25.75 -2.88 -25.61
CA PRO A 56 -26.82 -3.52 -24.84
C PRO A 56 -26.32 -3.95 -23.45
N TYR A 57 -27.07 -3.56 -22.42
CA TYR A 57 -26.76 -3.94 -21.06
C TYR A 57 -26.91 -5.46 -20.90
N ARG A 58 -25.78 -6.16 -20.75
CA ARG A 58 -25.74 -7.58 -20.43
C ARG A 58 -25.60 -7.75 -18.92
N ARG A 59 -26.51 -8.53 -18.32
CA ARG A 59 -26.39 -8.92 -16.91
C ARG A 59 -25.13 -9.78 -16.74
N ALA A 60 -24.29 -9.44 -15.77
CA ALA A 60 -23.16 -10.29 -15.42
C ALA A 60 -23.69 -11.67 -14.98
N PRO A 61 -23.10 -12.78 -15.47
CA PRO A 61 -23.58 -14.13 -15.16
C PRO A 61 -23.42 -14.48 -13.67
N ARG A 62 -22.53 -13.79 -12.95
CA ARG A 62 -22.32 -13.99 -11.51
C ARG A 62 -22.06 -12.65 -10.81
N ASN A 63 -22.54 -12.54 -9.58
CA ASN A 63 -22.21 -11.44 -8.69
C ASN A 63 -20.71 -11.51 -8.31
N PHE A 64 -19.95 -10.45 -8.62
CA PHE A 64 -18.55 -10.30 -8.22
C PHE A 64 -18.39 -9.76 -6.80
N THR A 65 -19.50 -9.48 -6.10
CA THR A 65 -19.48 -9.18 -4.67
C THR A 65 -18.98 -10.40 -3.93
N LEU A 66 -17.76 -10.32 -3.40
CA LEU A 66 -17.21 -11.37 -2.56
C LEU A 66 -18.06 -11.47 -1.30
N THR A 67 -18.69 -12.62 -1.09
CA THR A 67 -19.38 -12.88 0.18
C THR A 67 -18.34 -13.04 1.28
N PRO A 68 -18.65 -12.74 2.56
CA PRO A 68 -17.73 -12.93 3.68
C PRO A 68 -17.15 -14.36 3.78
N ARG A 69 -17.87 -15.36 3.26
CA ARG A 69 -17.41 -16.75 3.16
C ARG A 69 -16.32 -16.95 2.10
N MET A 70 -16.31 -16.15 1.03
CA MET A 70 -15.34 -16.22 -0.07
C MET A 70 -14.02 -15.48 0.25
N VAL A 71 -14.07 -14.41 1.04
CA VAL A 71 -12.87 -13.65 1.43
C VAL A 71 -12.02 -14.33 2.50
N GLY A 72 -12.45 -15.48 3.04
CA GLY A 72 -11.66 -16.26 4.00
C GLY A 72 -11.08 -15.35 5.08
N LEU A 73 -11.95 -14.60 5.78
CA LEU A 73 -11.61 -13.47 6.68
C LEU A 73 -10.60 -13.79 7.80
N LYS A 74 -10.11 -15.02 7.87
CA LYS A 74 -8.81 -15.35 8.44
C LYS A 74 -8.33 -16.63 7.77
N ALA A 75 -7.16 -16.60 7.11
CA ALA A 75 -6.41 -17.84 6.93
C ALA A 75 -6.26 -18.51 8.30
N PRO A 76 -6.41 -19.84 8.44
CA PRO A 76 -6.23 -20.51 9.71
C PRO A 76 -4.80 -20.29 10.18
N THR A 77 -4.57 -19.30 11.04
CA THR A 77 -3.26 -19.08 11.65
C THR A 77 -2.96 -20.31 12.51
N PRO A 78 -1.80 -20.97 12.35
CA PRO A 78 -1.48 -22.14 13.14
C PRO A 78 -1.57 -21.79 14.63
N ARG A 79 -2.13 -22.71 15.42
CA ARG A 79 -2.44 -22.51 16.86
C ARG A 79 -1.21 -22.12 17.71
N LEU A 80 -0.01 -22.29 17.16
CA LEU A 80 1.29 -21.98 17.75
C LEU A 80 1.75 -20.52 17.55
N VAL A 81 1.16 -19.76 16.63
CA VAL A 81 1.56 -18.35 16.36
C VAL A 81 1.42 -17.45 17.60
N PRO A 82 0.35 -17.55 18.42
CA PRO A 82 0.26 -16.75 19.64
C PRO A 82 1.34 -17.13 20.67
N ALA A 83 1.71 -18.40 20.77
CA ALA A 83 2.77 -18.84 21.67
C ALA A 83 4.15 -18.30 21.24
N LEU A 84 4.40 -18.17 19.94
CA LEU A 84 5.65 -17.62 19.41
C LEU A 84 5.85 -16.13 19.75
N SER A 85 4.77 -15.37 19.99
CA SER A 85 4.89 -13.97 20.41
C SER A 85 5.60 -13.79 21.76
N TRP A 86 5.49 -14.78 22.65
CA TRP A 86 6.21 -14.81 23.92
C TRP A 86 7.70 -15.11 23.75
N ALA A 87 8.12 -15.70 22.63
CA ALA A 87 9.53 -16.00 22.36
C ALA A 87 10.38 -14.72 22.32
N SER A 88 9.84 -13.62 21.78
CA SER A 88 10.54 -12.31 21.77
C SER A 88 10.74 -11.75 23.17
N VAL A 89 9.74 -11.89 24.06
CA VAL A 89 9.83 -11.45 25.45
C VAL A 89 10.85 -12.28 26.21
N VAL A 90 10.81 -13.61 26.06
CA VAL A 90 11.77 -14.53 26.68
C VAL A 90 13.19 -14.26 26.17
N ALA A 91 13.38 -14.08 24.86
CA ALA A 91 14.68 -13.76 24.27
C ALA A 91 15.22 -12.43 24.79
N MET A 92 14.38 -11.39 24.90
CA MET A 92 14.77 -10.10 25.46
C MET A 92 15.22 -10.22 26.92
N LEU A 93 14.49 -10.98 27.74
CA LEU A 93 14.82 -11.18 29.15
C LEU A 93 16.15 -11.93 29.30
N LEU A 94 16.33 -13.02 28.55
CA LEU A 94 17.59 -13.75 28.49
C LEU A 94 18.76 -12.87 28.02
N PHE A 95 18.53 -12.02 27.02
CA PHE A 95 19.53 -11.08 26.51
C PHE A 95 19.94 -10.05 27.56
N VAL A 96 18.98 -9.45 28.29
CA VAL A 96 19.27 -8.52 29.39
C VAL A 96 20.01 -9.21 30.52
N CYS A 97 19.60 -10.42 30.92
CA CYS A 97 20.33 -11.21 31.91
C CYS A 97 21.76 -11.50 31.47
N THR A 98 21.95 -11.91 30.21
CA THR A 98 23.28 -12.21 29.64
C THR A 98 24.15 -10.97 29.53
N LEU A 99 23.60 -9.83 29.11
CA LEU A 99 24.30 -8.55 29.09
C LEU A 99 24.64 -8.06 30.50
N GLY A 100 23.75 -8.27 31.47
CA GLY A 100 23.98 -7.90 32.86
C GLY A 100 25.10 -8.72 33.48
N THR A 101 25.10 -10.04 33.29
CA THR A 101 26.18 -10.92 33.78
C THR A 101 27.46 -10.71 33.01
N ASN A 102 27.41 -10.44 31.70
CA ASN A 102 28.58 -10.09 30.92
C ASN A 102 29.13 -8.72 31.33
N MET A 103 28.30 -7.69 31.56
CA MET A 103 28.79 -6.39 32.03
C MET A 103 29.35 -6.46 33.45
N LEU A 104 28.68 -7.11 34.42
CA LEU A 104 29.22 -7.29 35.77
C LEU A 104 30.46 -8.20 35.78
N GLY A 105 30.42 -9.30 35.04
CA GLY A 105 31.53 -10.25 34.92
C GLY A 105 32.73 -9.66 34.18
N ASN A 106 32.51 -8.88 33.13
CA ASN A 106 33.55 -8.20 32.35
C ASN A 106 34.02 -6.89 33.01
N PHE A 107 33.25 -6.31 33.95
CA PHE A 107 33.77 -5.30 34.90
C PHE A 107 34.73 -5.94 35.91
N SER A 108 34.51 -7.20 36.29
CA SER A 108 35.44 -8.00 37.10
C SER A 108 36.58 -8.63 36.29
N PHE A 109 36.48 -8.66 34.95
CA PHE A 109 37.48 -9.24 34.03
C PHE A 109 38.24 -8.16 33.23
N GLY A 110 38.31 -6.93 33.75
CA GLY A 110 39.18 -5.85 33.27
C GLY A 110 40.32 -5.49 34.25
N ALA A 111 40.43 -6.18 35.39
CA ALA A 111 41.37 -5.86 36.48
C ALA A 111 42.42 -6.97 36.75
N SER A 112 42.60 -7.94 35.84
CA SER A 112 43.60 -9.00 36.01
C SER A 112 44.38 -9.28 34.74
N ALA A 113 44.87 -8.24 34.09
CA ALA A 113 46.00 -8.37 33.18
C ALA A 113 47.05 -7.33 33.55
N ARG A 114 47.92 -7.65 34.52
CA ARG A 114 49.26 -7.07 34.64
C ARG A 114 50.13 -7.80 35.65
N ILE A 115 51.30 -8.22 35.16
CA ILE A 115 52.59 -8.37 35.87
C ILE A 115 52.73 -9.73 36.59
N MET A 116 53.33 -10.75 35.98
CA MET A 116 54.78 -10.99 35.74
C MET A 116 55.44 -11.76 36.89
N ALA A 117 56.32 -12.69 36.48
CA ALA A 117 57.30 -13.49 37.22
C ALA A 117 56.80 -14.84 37.75
#